data_AF-A0A3C0QI06-F1
#
_entry.id   AF-A0A3C0QI06-F1
#
_cell.length_a   1.000
_cell.length_b   1.000
_cell.length_c   1.000
_cell.angle_alpha   90.00
_cell.angle_beta   90.00
_cell.angle_gamma   90.00
#
_symmetry.space_group_name_H-M   'P 1'
#
loop_
_entity.id
_entity.type
_entity.pdbx_description
1 polymer ?
#
loop_
_entity_poly.entity_id
_entity_poly.type
_entity_poly.pdbx_seq_one_letter_code
_entity_poly.pdbx_strand_id
1 'polypeptide(L)'
;MRARPFLLALIIIILSLFLIGCSQEPVSIESIVISRGIGKDFAPVGPTNEFTSGTSIIYISVKVKNMTPEDKLTVTWNYLETGNEMDSIDSIPEETGSGYIVFNLKSAQSFPSGDYSALVYLNDELYETIEFLVK
;
A
#
# COMPACT_ATOMS: atom_id res chain seq x y z
N MET A 1 25.36 -56.67 1.29
CA MET A 1 25.06 -55.51 0.42
C MET A 1 26.03 -54.38 0.79
N ARG A 2 27.14 -54.20 0.06
CA ARG A 2 28.10 -53.11 0.28
C ARG A 2 27.62 -51.90 -0.54
N ALA A 3 26.97 -50.94 0.10
CA ALA A 3 26.68 -49.66 -0.54
C ALA A 3 28.01 -49.02 -0.96
N ARG A 4 28.14 -48.73 -2.26
CA ARG A 4 29.34 -48.08 -2.82
C ARG A 4 29.47 -46.68 -2.21
N PRO A 5 30.63 -46.29 -1.65
CA PRO A 5 30.79 -44.99 -0.99
C PRO A 5 30.55 -43.80 -1.94
N PHE A 6 30.68 -44.01 -3.25
CA PHE A 6 30.32 -43.04 -4.29
C PHE A 6 28.81 -42.72 -4.37
N LEU A 7 27.92 -43.66 -4.02
CA LEU A 7 26.47 -43.45 -4.09
C LEU A 7 25.94 -42.62 -2.90
N LEU A 8 26.60 -42.74 -1.74
CA LEU A 8 26.30 -41.96 -0.53
C LEU A 8 26.78 -40.51 -0.63
N ALA A 9 27.93 -40.27 -1.27
CA ALA A 9 28.44 -38.91 -1.49
C ALA A 9 27.56 -38.07 -2.45
N LEU A 10 26.91 -38.71 -3.44
CA LEU A 10 26.05 -38.02 -4.41
C LEU A 10 24.72 -37.52 -3.79
N ILE A 11 24.17 -38.28 -2.83
CA ILE A 11 22.90 -37.94 -2.16
C ILE A 11 23.06 -36.73 -1.22
N ILE A 12 24.23 -36.56 -0.60
CA ILE A 12 24.52 -35.43 0.30
C ILE A 12 24.65 -34.11 -0.47
N ILE A 13 25.20 -34.14 -1.69
CA ILE A 13 25.38 -32.95 -2.54
C ILE A 13 24.04 -32.45 -3.10
N ILE A 14 23.09 -33.35 -3.38
CA ILE A 14 21.74 -33.01 -3.86
C ILE A 14 20.86 -32.44 -2.71
N LEU A 15 21.12 -32.85 -1.46
CA LEU A 15 20.38 -32.36 -0.29
C LEU A 15 20.82 -30.94 0.15
N SER A 16 22.04 -30.50 -0.21
CA SER A 16 22.55 -29.16 0.11
C SER A 16 22.06 -28.04 -0.82
N LEU A 17 21.31 -28.36 -1.88
CA LEU A 17 20.84 -27.39 -2.89
C LEU A 17 19.50 -26.71 -2.55
N PHE A 18 18.91 -27.00 -1.38
CA PHE A 18 17.53 -26.56 -1.05
C PHE A 18 17.39 -25.38 -0.09
N LEU A 19 18.47 -24.69 0.31
CA LEU A 19 18.39 -23.62 1.32
C LEU A 19 18.98 -22.28 0.87
N ILE A 20 18.80 -21.90 -0.39
CA ILE A 20 18.93 -20.48 -0.77
C ILE A 20 17.54 -19.87 -0.69
N GLY A 21 17.02 -19.73 0.54
CA GLY A 21 15.92 -18.82 0.78
C GLY A 21 16.46 -17.41 0.69
N CYS A 22 16.05 -16.65 -0.33
CA CYS A 22 16.29 -15.21 -0.34
C CYS A 22 15.64 -14.63 0.93
N SER A 23 16.45 -14.07 1.83
CA SER A 23 15.96 -13.28 2.97
C SER A 23 15.49 -11.92 2.43
N GLN A 24 14.34 -11.90 1.77
CA GLN A 24 13.69 -10.66 1.41
C GLN A 24 13.12 -10.03 2.69
N GLU A 25 13.47 -8.78 2.95
CA GLU A 25 12.87 -8.04 4.06
C GLU A 25 11.35 -7.91 3.82
N PRO A 26 10.52 -8.01 4.87
CA PRO A 26 9.08 -7.89 4.73
C PRO A 26 8.69 -6.48 4.26
N VAL A 27 7.56 -6.41 3.55
CA VAL A 27 6.93 -5.14 3.20
C VAL A 27 6.60 -4.33 4.47
N SER A 28 6.76 -3.02 4.41
CA SER A 28 6.33 -2.13 5.49
C SER A 28 5.88 -0.78 4.96
N ILE A 29 4.91 -0.17 5.66
CA ILE A 29 4.49 1.21 5.44
C ILE A 29 5.30 2.10 6.40
N GLU A 30 5.99 3.09 5.85
CA GLU A 30 6.76 4.07 6.63
C GLU A 30 5.91 5.28 7.06
N SER A 31 4.97 5.71 6.21
CA SER A 31 4.12 6.87 6.49
C SER A 31 2.91 6.88 5.57
N ILE A 32 1.79 7.40 6.07
CA ILE A 32 0.61 7.68 5.26
C ILE A 32 0.22 9.14 5.45
N VAL A 33 0.05 9.86 4.34
CA VAL A 33 -0.20 11.31 4.38
C VAL A 33 -1.30 11.70 3.42
N ILE A 34 -2.39 12.24 3.95
CA ILE A 34 -3.44 12.91 3.17
C ILE A 34 -3.02 14.35 2.84
N SER A 35 -3.27 14.79 1.61
CA SER A 35 -2.74 16.04 1.09
C SER A 35 -3.55 16.65 -0.05
N ARG A 36 -3.28 17.93 -0.34
CA ARG A 36 -3.94 18.70 -1.41
C ARG A 36 -3.38 18.40 -2.80
N GLY A 37 -2.18 17.88 -2.88
CA GLY A 37 -1.49 17.67 -4.15
C GLY A 37 -0.31 16.75 -4.02
N ILE A 38 0.30 16.45 -5.16
CA ILE A 38 1.43 15.55 -5.28
C ILE A 38 2.58 16.28 -5.97
N GLY A 39 3.77 16.14 -5.38
CA GLY A 39 5.01 16.74 -5.85
C GLY A 39 5.85 15.76 -6.65
N LYS A 40 7.16 16.05 -6.72
CA LYS A 40 8.13 15.16 -7.34
C LYS A 40 8.19 13.83 -6.58
N ASP A 41 8.43 12.74 -7.31
CA ASP A 41 8.58 11.39 -6.77
C ASP A 41 7.36 10.95 -5.94
N PHE A 42 6.19 11.49 -6.30
CA PHE A 42 4.90 11.22 -5.68
C PHE A 42 4.78 11.63 -4.19
N ALA A 43 5.68 12.49 -3.72
CA ALA A 43 5.64 13.00 -2.36
C ALA A 43 4.41 13.91 -2.13
N PRO A 44 3.80 13.88 -0.92
CA PRO A 44 2.63 14.70 -0.61
C PRO A 44 2.99 16.19 -0.57
N VAL A 45 2.12 17.04 -1.13
CA VAL A 45 2.23 18.51 -1.12
C VAL A 45 1.02 19.11 -0.43
N GLY A 46 1.28 19.96 0.55
CA GLY A 46 0.25 20.52 1.42
C GLY A 46 -0.52 19.45 2.21
N PRO A 47 0.14 18.68 3.09
CA PRO A 47 -0.53 17.76 4.01
C PRO A 47 -1.62 18.47 4.81
N THR A 48 -2.80 17.85 4.91
CA THR A 48 -3.95 18.41 5.63
C THR A 48 -5.04 17.36 5.82
N ASN A 49 -5.75 17.41 6.94
CA ASN A 49 -6.99 16.66 7.17
C ASN A 49 -8.23 17.57 7.00
N GLU A 50 -8.04 18.79 6.52
CA GLU A 50 -9.10 19.75 6.24
C GLU A 50 -9.04 20.26 4.80
N PHE A 51 -10.18 20.18 4.12
CA PHE A 51 -10.39 20.59 2.75
C PHE A 51 -11.56 21.56 2.65
N THR A 52 -11.52 22.48 1.68
CA THR A 52 -12.60 23.44 1.45
C THR A 52 -13.62 22.89 0.47
N SER A 53 -14.89 23.26 0.64
CA SER A 53 -16.00 23.08 -0.29
C SER A 53 -15.60 23.70 -1.64
N GLY A 54 -15.39 22.85 -2.64
CA GLY A 54 -14.76 23.22 -3.92
C GLY A 54 -13.52 22.40 -4.26
N THR A 55 -12.98 21.65 -3.29
CA THR A 55 -11.97 20.62 -3.56
C THR A 55 -12.59 19.55 -4.47
N SER A 56 -11.93 19.27 -5.60
CA SER A 56 -12.34 18.25 -6.57
C SER A 56 -11.49 16.98 -6.52
N ILE A 57 -10.33 17.06 -5.88
CA ILE A 57 -9.40 15.94 -5.73
C ILE A 57 -8.72 15.99 -4.36
N ILE A 58 -8.68 14.84 -3.71
CA ILE A 58 -8.00 14.62 -2.44
C ILE A 58 -7.02 13.47 -2.66
N TYR A 59 -5.79 13.62 -2.17
CA TYR A 59 -4.74 12.63 -2.36
C TYR A 59 -4.32 12.00 -1.04
N ILE A 60 -3.91 10.73 -1.10
CA ILE A 60 -3.21 10.05 -0.04
C ILE A 60 -1.92 9.45 -0.60
N SER A 61 -0.81 9.69 0.08
CA SER A 61 0.50 9.16 -0.28
C SER A 61 0.93 8.15 0.78
N VAL A 62 1.07 6.89 0.36
CA VAL A 62 1.56 5.80 1.21
C VAL A 62 3.02 5.55 0.86
N LYS A 63 3.92 5.78 1.79
CA LYS A 63 5.35 5.50 1.61
C LYS A 63 5.64 4.08 2.05
N VAL A 64 6.15 3.25 1.16
CA VAL A 64 6.42 1.83 1.41
C VAL A 64 7.90 1.47 1.28
N LYS A 65 8.27 0.39 1.95
CA LYS A 65 9.54 -0.31 1.78
C LYS A 65 9.31 -1.76 1.41
N ASN A 66 10.19 -2.28 0.55
CA ASN A 66 10.26 -3.68 0.14
C ASN A 66 8.94 -4.27 -0.38
N MET A 67 8.10 -3.45 -1.02
CA MET A 67 6.84 -3.93 -1.60
C MET A 67 7.12 -4.78 -2.82
N THR A 68 6.44 -5.91 -2.96
CA THR A 68 6.63 -6.89 -4.03
C THR A 68 5.34 -7.08 -4.84
N PRO A 69 5.40 -7.77 -6.01
CA PRO A 69 4.19 -8.11 -6.76
C PRO A 69 3.23 -9.08 -6.04
N GLU A 70 3.62 -9.64 -4.90
CA GLU A 70 2.74 -10.43 -4.03
C GLU A 70 1.98 -9.55 -3.02
N ASP A 71 2.41 -8.30 -2.84
CA ASP A 71 1.80 -7.36 -1.92
C ASP A 71 0.75 -6.48 -2.59
N LYS A 72 -0.25 -6.09 -1.81
CA LYS A 72 -1.36 -5.24 -2.25
C LYS A 72 -1.62 -4.13 -1.23
N LEU A 73 -1.67 -2.90 -1.72
CA LEU A 73 -2.26 -1.79 -0.99
C LEU A 73 -3.68 -1.55 -1.48
N THR A 74 -4.61 -1.32 -0.57
CA THR A 74 -5.97 -0.89 -0.88
C THR A 74 -6.27 0.39 -0.11
N VAL A 75 -6.89 1.37 -0.78
CA VAL A 75 -7.48 2.53 -0.09
C VAL A 75 -8.97 2.59 -0.39
N THR A 76 -9.77 2.50 0.68
CA THR A 76 -11.23 2.63 0.64
C THR A 76 -11.66 3.95 1.24
N TRP A 77 -12.41 4.74 0.49
CA TRP A 77 -12.88 6.07 0.88
C TRP A 77 -14.35 6.01 1.28
N ASN A 78 -14.71 6.62 2.41
CA ASN A 78 -16.08 6.65 2.90
C ASN A 78 -16.53 8.09 3.19
N TYR A 79 -17.81 8.35 2.94
CA TYR A 79 -18.49 9.55 3.41
C TYR A 79 -19.32 9.24 4.65
N LEU A 80 -18.83 9.67 5.81
CA LEU A 80 -19.30 9.21 7.12
C LEU A 80 -20.72 9.70 7.45
N GLU A 81 -21.14 10.84 6.90
CA GLU A 81 -22.50 11.37 7.10
C GLU A 81 -23.58 10.41 6.59
N THR A 82 -23.27 9.63 5.56
CA THR A 82 -24.19 8.62 4.98
C THR A 82 -23.79 7.19 5.30
N GLY A 83 -22.57 6.98 5.80
CA GLY A 83 -21.97 5.65 5.98
C GLY A 83 -21.68 4.91 4.67
N ASN A 84 -21.66 5.61 3.53
CA ASN A 84 -21.46 5.00 2.22
C ASN A 84 -19.97 4.97 1.84
N GLU A 85 -19.55 3.83 1.27
CA GLU A 85 -18.31 3.74 0.50
C GLU A 85 -18.45 4.56 -0.78
N MET A 86 -17.44 5.38 -1.06
CA MET A 86 -17.38 6.23 -2.25
C MET A 86 -16.56 5.59 -3.36
N ASP A 87 -15.41 5.00 -2.99
CA ASP A 87 -14.49 4.38 -3.92
C ASP A 87 -13.53 3.44 -3.15
N SER A 88 -13.01 2.43 -3.84
CA SER A 88 -12.03 1.50 -3.30
C SER A 88 -11.06 1.11 -4.40
N ILE A 89 -9.77 1.39 -4.16
CA ILE A 89 -8.73 1.31 -5.19
C ILE A 89 -7.59 0.43 -4.68
N ASP A 90 -7.24 -0.57 -5.47
CA ASP A 90 -6.10 -1.46 -5.25
C ASP A 90 -4.86 -0.97 -6.02
N SER A 91 -3.68 -1.23 -5.45
CA SER A 91 -2.38 -1.07 -6.10
C SER A 91 -1.50 -2.28 -5.81
N ILE A 92 -1.09 -2.98 -6.87
CA ILE A 92 -0.14 -4.09 -6.85
C ILE A 92 1.04 -3.67 -7.74
N PRO A 93 2.29 -3.64 -7.24
CA PRO A 93 3.42 -3.23 -8.05
C PRO A 93 3.83 -4.32 -9.05
N GLU A 94 4.35 -3.91 -10.21
CA GLU A 94 4.87 -4.85 -11.22
C GLU A 94 6.24 -5.43 -10.83
N GLU A 95 7.01 -4.71 -10.01
CA GLU A 95 8.35 -5.08 -9.56
C GLU A 95 8.56 -4.77 -8.08
N THR A 96 9.58 -5.39 -7.48
CA THR A 96 9.95 -5.08 -6.09
C THR A 96 10.49 -3.66 -5.98
N GLY A 97 9.97 -2.87 -5.05
CA GLY A 97 10.34 -1.47 -4.93
C GLY A 97 10.05 -0.84 -3.56
N SER A 98 10.49 0.41 -3.43
CA SER A 98 10.23 1.26 -2.28
C SER A 98 9.98 2.68 -2.78
N GLY A 99 9.16 3.45 -2.09
CA GLY A 99 8.78 4.79 -2.52
C GLY A 99 7.36 5.14 -2.15
N TYR A 100 6.84 6.20 -2.77
CA TYR A 100 5.46 6.62 -2.59
C TYR A 100 4.54 5.95 -3.61
N ILE A 101 3.43 5.42 -3.11
CA ILE A 101 2.27 5.01 -3.91
C ILE A 101 1.15 5.99 -3.59
N VAL A 102 0.50 6.51 -4.63
CA VAL A 102 -0.51 7.56 -4.51
C VAL A 102 -1.87 7.04 -4.90
N PHE A 103 -2.85 7.30 -4.04
CA PHE A 103 -4.26 7.14 -4.33
C PHE A 103 -4.93 8.52 -4.31
N ASN A 104 -6.04 8.64 -5.00
CA ASN A 104 -6.81 9.88 -5.04
C ASN A 104 -8.29 9.58 -5.09
N LEU A 105 -9.06 10.38 -4.36
CA LEU A 105 -10.50 10.47 -4.51
C LEU A 105 -10.81 11.67 -5.40
N LYS A 106 -11.55 11.45 -6.48
CA LYS A 106 -11.99 12.49 -7.41
C LYS A 106 -13.49 12.62 -7.37
N SER A 107 -14.00 13.85 -7.44
CA SER A 107 -15.41 14.12 -7.67
C SER A 107 -15.57 14.99 -8.92
N ALA A 108 -16.56 14.65 -9.75
CA ALA A 108 -16.93 15.48 -10.91
C ALA A 108 -17.57 16.82 -10.49
N GLN A 109 -18.06 16.88 -9.25
CA GLN A 109 -18.53 18.09 -8.57
C GLN A 109 -17.61 18.38 -7.37
N SER A 110 -17.92 19.38 -6.55
CA SER A 110 -17.26 19.52 -5.24
C SER A 110 -17.68 18.38 -4.30
N PHE A 111 -16.77 17.94 -3.43
CA PHE A 111 -17.15 17.06 -2.32
C PHE A 111 -18.20 17.74 -1.43
N PRO A 112 -19.25 17.03 -0.98
CA PRO A 112 -20.11 17.49 0.10
C PRO A 112 -19.30 17.90 1.34
N SER A 113 -19.82 18.85 2.11
CA SER A 113 -19.24 19.15 3.42
C SER A 113 -19.61 18.05 4.40
N GLY A 114 -18.67 17.64 5.25
CA GLY A 114 -18.87 16.61 6.26
C GLY A 114 -17.62 15.79 6.51
N ASP A 115 -17.77 14.78 7.38
CA ASP A 115 -16.69 13.90 7.77
C ASP A 115 -16.49 12.74 6.78
N TYR A 116 -15.23 12.40 6.55
CA TYR A 116 -14.79 11.34 5.64
C TYR A 116 -13.73 10.47 6.31
N SER A 117 -13.57 9.26 5.78
CA SER A 117 -12.43 8.41 6.13
C SER A 117 -11.78 7.78 4.91
N ALA A 118 -10.47 7.57 5.00
CA ALA A 118 -9.69 6.73 4.10
C ALA A 118 -9.12 5.57 4.90
N LEU A 119 -9.57 4.35 4.62
CA LEU A 119 -9.07 3.12 5.23
C LEU A 119 -7.96 2.58 4.34
N VAL A 120 -6.77 2.42 4.90
CA VAL A 120 -5.61 1.88 4.19
C VAL A 120 -5.38 0.46 4.64
N TYR A 121 -5.35 -0.47 3.69
CA TYR A 121 -5.09 -1.87 3.92
C TYR A 121 -3.77 -2.27 3.29
N LEU A 122 -3.07 -3.18 3.95
CA LEU A 122 -1.91 -3.88 3.42
C LEU A 122 -2.21 -5.37 3.45
N ASN A 123 -2.21 -6.02 2.29
CA ASN A 123 -2.51 -7.45 2.14
C ASN A 123 -3.84 -7.85 2.80
N ASP A 124 -4.89 -7.08 2.50
CA ASP A 124 -6.26 -7.24 3.01
C ASP A 124 -6.44 -7.04 4.53
N GLU A 125 -5.38 -6.68 5.25
CA GLU A 125 -5.44 -6.30 6.66
C GLU A 125 -5.50 -4.77 6.80
N LEU A 126 -6.45 -4.28 7.60
CA LEU A 126 -6.57 -2.85 7.89
C LEU A 126 -5.31 -2.37 8.62
N TYR A 127 -4.57 -1.45 8.01
CA TYR A 127 -3.36 -0.88 8.57
C TYR A 127 -3.67 0.39 9.36
N GLU A 128 -4.39 1.34 8.76
CA GLU A 128 -4.72 2.62 9.39
C GLU A 128 -6.01 3.22 8.81
N THR A 129 -6.76 3.94 9.65
CA THR A 129 -7.91 4.75 9.24
C THR A 129 -7.57 6.22 9.40
N ILE A 130 -7.73 7.00 8.33
CA ILE A 130 -7.44 8.43 8.31
C ILE A 130 -8.74 9.19 8.16
N GLU A 131 -9.10 9.96 9.17
CA GLU A 131 -10.27 10.82 9.15
C GLU A 131 -9.91 12.22 8.64
N PHE A 132 -10.78 12.79 7.83
CA PHE A 132 -10.63 14.14 7.30
C PHE A 132 -11.98 14.81 7.06
N LEU A 133 -11.96 16.14 6.99
CA LEU A 133 -13.14 16.98 6.95
C LEU A 133 -13.13 17.85 5.69
N VAL A 134 -14.29 17.93 5.03
CA VAL A 134 -14.57 18.90 3.98
C VAL A 134 -15.52 19.97 4.54
N LYS A 135 -15.14 21.25 4.47
CA LYS A 135 -15.90 22.40 5.02
C LYS A 135 -16.51 23.26 3.92
#